data_AF-A0A9D2EV47-F1
#
_entry.id   AF-A0A9D2EV47-F1
#
_cell.length_a   1.000
_cell.length_b   1.000
_cell.length_c   1.000
_cell.angle_alpha   90.00
_cell.angle_beta   90.00
_cell.angle_gamma   90.00
#
_symmetry.space_group_name_H-M   'P 1'
#
loop_
_entity.id
_entity.type
_entity.pdbx_description
1 polymer ?
#
loop_
_entity_poly.entity_id
_entity_poly.type
_entity_poly.pdbx_seq_one_letter_code
_entity_poly.pdbx_strand_id
1 'polypeptide(L)'
;MEYYNGMTPGQNALKECGGSGCFLGAAVAYTVSLAAYAWQITVGRMGAASLWHDVAGELAGTVVSVLSFFLLLLIGVGLWQFYAGCRREGAPAGGGLSLIRGTLIVLLTLGCAAGVLIAALLIMAGARWGMNGYLSYAFWMYGYRLDAETARILLPVFAGVVIVVLVVLLVYMAGMIRNVGAAIHICRTGWPHKKLSVFAAVVNFAVAVFMLFECFSASVQLIGGLGSFWSLDLFIQSLATMIFSLLTGILILRLRGRLIEGR
;
A
#
# COMPACT_ATOMS: atom_id res chain seq x y z
N MET A 1 34.18 12.27 5.90
CA MET A 1 32.77 12.63 6.15
C MET A 1 32.80 13.86 7.01
N GLU A 2 32.58 15.03 6.43
CA GLU A 2 32.42 16.26 7.19
C GLU A 2 31.13 16.12 8.00
N TYR A 3 31.23 16.10 9.33
CA TYR A 3 30.07 16.31 10.19
C TYR A 3 29.47 17.65 9.79
N TYR A 4 28.25 17.68 9.27
CA TYR A 4 27.54 18.94 9.12
C TYR A 4 27.47 19.58 10.51
N ASN A 5 28.14 20.72 10.68
CA ASN A 5 28.27 21.44 11.94
C ASN A 5 26.92 21.52 12.67
N GLY A 6 26.80 20.82 13.81
CA GLY A 6 25.65 20.87 14.71
C GLY A 6 24.59 19.77 14.62
N MET A 7 24.73 18.75 13.74
CA MET A 7 23.78 17.62 13.66
C MET A 7 24.23 16.40 14.46
N THR A 8 23.26 15.73 15.10
CA THR A 8 23.53 14.44 15.76
C THR A 8 23.74 13.31 14.74
N PRO A 9 24.39 12.19 15.11
CA PRO A 9 24.55 11.03 14.22
C PRO A 9 23.22 10.52 13.66
N GLY A 10 22.17 10.45 14.49
CA GLY A 10 20.84 10.04 14.04
C GLY A 10 20.24 10.97 12.98
N GLN A 11 20.40 12.29 13.13
CA GLN A 11 19.96 13.26 12.13
C GLN A 11 20.74 13.12 10.82
N ASN A 12 22.06 12.90 10.90
CA ASN A 12 22.91 12.67 9.73
C ASN A 12 22.51 11.39 8.98
N ALA A 13 22.35 10.27 9.70
CA ALA A 13 21.91 9.01 9.12
C ALA A 13 20.57 9.17 8.38
N LEU A 14 19.62 9.88 8.99
CA LEU A 14 18.31 10.11 8.40
C LEU A 14 18.38 11.06 7.19
N LYS A 15 19.21 12.10 7.27
CA LYS A 15 19.42 13.05 6.17
C LYS A 15 20.07 12.39 4.96
N GLU A 16 21.07 11.54 5.18
CA GLU A 16 21.71 10.77 4.12
C GLU A 16 20.75 9.73 3.51
N CYS A 17 19.96 9.04 4.33
CA CYS A 17 18.95 8.11 3.82
C CYS A 17 17.86 8.83 3.01
N GLY A 18 17.32 9.94 3.53
CA GLY A 18 16.29 10.73 2.88
C GLY A 18 16.78 11.49 1.65
N GLY A 19 18.06 11.87 1.59
CA GLY A 19 18.69 12.50 0.42
C GLY A 19 19.25 11.51 -0.61
N SER A 20 19.22 10.20 -0.32
CA SER A 20 19.82 9.18 -1.18
C SER A 20 19.06 9.00 -2.51
N GLY A 21 19.78 8.49 -3.53
CA GLY A 21 19.17 8.11 -4.81
C GLY A 21 18.10 7.00 -4.65
N CYS A 22 18.21 6.14 -3.65
CA CYS A 22 17.20 5.13 -3.35
C CYS A 22 15.88 5.75 -2.87
N PHE A 23 15.95 6.82 -2.05
CA PHE A 23 14.76 7.54 -1.62
C PHE A 23 14.10 8.28 -2.77
N LEU A 24 14.89 8.95 -3.62
CA LEU A 24 14.38 9.57 -4.85
C LEU A 24 13.69 8.55 -5.74
N GLY A 25 14.31 7.39 -5.98
CA GLY A 25 13.70 6.31 -6.76
C GLY A 25 12.39 5.83 -6.16
N ALA A 26 12.29 5.72 -4.82
CA ALA A 26 11.05 5.34 -4.16
C ALA A 26 9.96 6.42 -4.35
N ALA A 27 10.30 7.71 -4.17
CA ALA A 27 9.35 8.80 -4.39
C ALA A 27 8.84 8.87 -5.84
N VAL A 28 9.72 8.66 -6.81
CA VAL A 28 9.34 8.60 -8.23
C VAL A 28 8.45 7.39 -8.51
N ALA A 29 8.85 6.19 -8.07
CA ALA A 29 8.06 4.97 -8.26
C ALA A 29 6.66 5.09 -7.62
N TYR A 30 6.57 5.68 -6.43
CA TYR A 30 5.29 5.97 -5.77
C TYR A 30 4.43 6.93 -6.60
N THR A 31 5.05 7.99 -7.15
CA THR A 31 4.34 8.97 -7.99
C THR A 31 3.82 8.34 -9.29
N VAL A 32 4.61 7.43 -9.90
CA VAL A 32 4.18 6.68 -11.09
C VAL A 32 3.01 5.74 -10.76
N SER A 33 3.10 5.00 -9.64
CA SER A 33 2.01 4.15 -9.15
C SER A 33 0.73 4.96 -8.91
N LEU A 34 0.85 6.16 -8.32
CA LEU A 34 -0.27 7.06 -8.09
C LEU A 34 -0.88 7.59 -9.41
N ALA A 35 -0.05 7.90 -10.41
CA ALA A 35 -0.53 8.34 -11.72
C ALA A 35 -1.28 7.21 -12.45
N ALA A 36 -0.78 5.97 -12.40
CA ALA A 36 -1.48 4.80 -12.92
C ALA A 36 -2.82 4.58 -12.19
N TYR A 37 -2.84 4.74 -10.86
CA TYR A 37 -4.08 4.64 -10.09
C TYR A 37 -5.10 5.75 -10.45
N ALA A 38 -4.65 7.00 -10.65
CA ALA A 38 -5.52 8.06 -11.17
C ALA A 38 -6.08 7.72 -12.55
N TRP A 39 -5.23 7.20 -13.44
CA TRP A 39 -5.62 6.77 -14.76
C TRP A 39 -6.69 5.68 -14.71
N GLN A 40 -6.52 4.65 -13.87
CA GLN A 40 -7.54 3.61 -13.63
C GLN A 40 -8.87 4.18 -13.16
N ILE A 41 -8.88 5.15 -12.26
CA ILE A 41 -10.13 5.76 -11.80
C ILE A 41 -10.86 6.44 -12.98
N THR A 42 -10.11 7.12 -13.85
CA THR A 42 -10.68 7.88 -14.97
C THR A 42 -11.09 7.03 -16.18
N VAL A 43 -10.27 6.05 -16.56
CA VAL A 43 -10.46 5.23 -17.78
C VAL A 43 -11.13 3.90 -17.45
N GLY A 44 -10.82 3.31 -16.28
CA GLY A 44 -11.44 2.10 -15.66
C GLY A 44 -12.94 2.00 -15.82
N ARG A 45 -13.60 3.13 -15.56
CA ARG A 45 -15.06 3.19 -15.46
C ARG A 45 -15.74 3.62 -16.76
N MET A 46 -14.97 4.07 -17.76
CA MET A 46 -15.52 4.41 -19.08
C MET A 46 -15.82 3.16 -19.92
N GLY A 47 -15.19 2.02 -19.64
CA GLY A 47 -15.45 0.74 -20.31
C GLY A 47 -16.61 -0.09 -19.74
N ALA A 48 -17.11 0.24 -18.54
CA ALA A 48 -18.16 -0.50 -17.83
C ALA A 48 -19.54 0.20 -17.91
N ALA A 49 -19.67 1.25 -18.72
CA ALA A 49 -20.92 1.98 -18.96
C ALA A 49 -21.93 1.19 -19.82
N SER A 50 -21.90 -0.15 -19.78
CA SER A 50 -23.01 -0.96 -20.26
C SER A 50 -24.09 -1.03 -19.17
N LEU A 51 -25.04 -0.10 -19.29
CA LEU A 51 -26.45 -0.27 -18.94
C LEU A 51 -26.81 -0.54 -17.46
N TRP A 52 -27.08 0.57 -16.74
CA TRP A 52 -28.25 0.71 -15.84
C TRP A 52 -28.50 -0.36 -14.77
N HIS A 53 -27.47 -0.93 -14.15
CA HIS A 53 -27.63 -1.59 -12.85
C HIS A 53 -26.59 -1.09 -11.84
N ASP A 54 -27.10 -0.44 -10.79
CA ASP A 54 -26.42 0.10 -9.61
C ASP A 54 -25.63 1.41 -9.75
N VAL A 55 -26.34 2.48 -10.13
CA VAL A 55 -25.87 3.88 -9.97
C VAL A 55 -25.40 4.15 -8.52
N ALA A 56 -26.05 3.59 -7.50
CA ALA A 56 -25.63 3.77 -6.11
C ALA A 56 -24.33 3.03 -5.75
N GLY A 57 -24.13 1.82 -6.27
CA GLY A 57 -22.90 1.03 -6.06
C GLY A 57 -21.70 1.62 -6.81
N GLU A 58 -21.91 2.06 -8.05
CA GLU A 58 -20.91 2.75 -8.86
C GLU A 58 -20.52 4.11 -8.30
N LEU A 59 -21.50 4.89 -7.79
CA LEU A 59 -21.24 6.17 -7.15
C LEU A 59 -20.48 6.00 -5.83
N ALA A 60 -20.90 5.04 -4.98
CA ALA A 60 -20.19 4.71 -3.74
C ALA A 60 -18.76 4.24 -4.01
N GLY A 61 -18.57 3.37 -5.02
CA GLY A 61 -17.25 2.94 -5.45
C GLY A 61 -16.38 4.10 -5.94
N THR A 62 -16.95 5.02 -6.73
CA THR A 62 -16.22 6.18 -7.26
C THR A 62 -15.77 7.11 -6.14
N VAL A 63 -16.67 7.42 -5.19
CA VAL A 63 -16.36 8.26 -4.02
C VAL A 63 -15.25 7.64 -3.18
N VAL A 64 -15.30 6.33 -2.94
CA VAL A 64 -14.25 5.61 -2.20
C VAL A 64 -12.90 5.65 -2.94
N SER A 65 -12.90 5.42 -4.26
CA SER A 65 -11.66 5.47 -5.07
C SER A 65 -11.05 6.89 -5.10
N VAL A 66 -11.88 7.92 -5.26
CA VAL A 66 -11.44 9.33 -5.26
C VAL A 66 -10.90 9.74 -3.88
N LEU A 67 -11.61 9.40 -2.80
CA LEU A 67 -11.14 9.66 -1.44
C LEU A 67 -9.80 8.96 -1.16
N SER A 68 -9.68 7.70 -1.58
CA SER A 68 -8.44 6.92 -1.46
C SER A 68 -7.30 7.57 -2.25
N PHE A 69 -7.56 8.06 -3.46
CA PHE A 69 -6.59 8.79 -4.26
C PHE A 69 -6.06 10.03 -3.54
N PHE A 70 -6.92 10.86 -2.95
CA PHE A 70 -6.48 12.03 -2.19
C PHE A 70 -5.60 11.67 -0.99
N LEU A 71 -5.95 10.60 -0.26
CA LEU A 71 -5.11 10.11 0.84
C LEU A 71 -3.74 9.65 0.33
N LEU A 72 -3.69 8.87 -0.75
CA LEU A 72 -2.43 8.44 -1.36
C LEU A 72 -1.60 9.63 -1.89
N LEU A 73 -2.25 10.64 -2.46
CA LEU A 73 -1.60 11.87 -2.90
C LEU A 73 -0.88 12.59 -1.73
N LEU A 74 -1.49 12.63 -0.55
CA LEU A 74 -0.85 13.22 0.64
C LEU A 74 0.42 12.48 1.06
N ILE A 75 0.48 11.16 0.89
CA ILE A 75 1.71 10.39 1.12
C ILE A 75 2.78 10.80 0.11
N GLY A 76 2.41 10.91 -1.18
CA GLY A 76 3.31 11.37 -2.23
C GLY A 76 3.88 12.76 -1.96
N VAL A 77 3.02 13.72 -1.60
CA VAL A 77 3.44 15.07 -1.19
C VAL A 77 4.39 15.01 0.01
N GLY A 78 4.07 14.19 1.01
CA GLY A 78 4.93 14.01 2.19
C GLY A 78 6.31 13.43 1.86
N LEU A 79 6.41 12.50 0.91
CA LEU A 79 7.68 11.93 0.45
C LEU A 79 8.54 13.00 -0.22
N TRP A 80 7.96 13.77 -1.14
CA TRP A 80 8.67 14.86 -1.82
C TRP A 80 9.09 15.99 -0.87
N GLN A 81 8.22 16.38 0.07
CA GLN A 81 8.57 17.36 1.11
C GLN A 81 9.74 16.89 1.97
N PHE A 82 9.74 15.61 2.36
CA PHE A 82 10.84 15.05 3.15
C PHE A 82 12.14 14.98 2.34
N TYR A 83 12.09 14.52 1.08
CA TYR A 83 13.25 14.52 0.18
C TYR A 83 13.87 15.90 0.04
N ALA A 84 13.05 16.93 -0.24
CA ALA A 84 13.49 18.31 -0.35
C ALA A 84 14.08 18.82 0.97
N GLY A 85 13.47 18.47 2.10
CA GLY A 85 13.95 18.80 3.44
C GLY A 85 15.32 18.21 3.77
N CYS A 86 15.61 16.98 3.32
CA CYS A 86 16.91 16.34 3.54
C CYS A 86 18.04 16.92 2.70
N ARG A 87 17.76 17.61 1.58
CA ARG A 87 18.80 18.26 0.75
C ARG A 87 19.13 19.69 1.14
N ARG A 88 18.34 20.31 2.03
CA ARG A 88 18.64 21.63 2.60
C ARG A 88 19.76 21.54 3.64
N GLU A 89 20.43 22.66 3.91
CA GLU A 89 21.36 22.78 5.02
C GLU A 89 20.62 22.66 6.37
N GLY A 90 21.28 22.12 7.39
CA GLY A 90 20.66 21.89 8.70
C GLY A 90 19.95 20.55 8.85
N ALA A 91 19.27 20.38 9.99
CA ALA A 91 18.60 19.15 10.38
C ALA A 91 17.39 18.83 9.47
N PRO A 92 17.10 17.54 9.21
CA PRO A 92 16.00 17.14 8.33
C PRO A 92 14.64 17.56 8.90
N ALA A 93 13.84 18.24 8.10
CA ALA A 93 12.49 18.68 8.48
C ALA A 93 11.50 17.50 8.57
N GLY A 94 10.93 17.25 9.75
CA GLY A 94 9.99 16.15 9.98
C GLY A 94 8.55 16.39 9.49
N GLY A 95 8.28 17.50 8.80
CA GLY A 95 6.93 17.89 8.35
C GLY A 95 6.30 16.89 7.39
N GLY A 96 7.04 16.51 6.33
CA GLY A 96 6.55 15.52 5.35
C GLY A 96 6.32 14.13 5.95
N LEU A 97 7.19 13.69 6.87
CA LEU A 97 6.99 12.44 7.61
C LEU A 97 5.77 12.51 8.54
N SER A 98 5.49 13.66 9.14
CA SER A 98 4.31 13.85 9.98
C SER A 98 3.02 13.76 9.17
N LEU A 99 3.02 14.31 7.95
CA LEU A 99 1.93 14.16 6.99
C LEU A 99 1.72 12.68 6.63
N ILE A 100 2.78 11.98 6.22
CA ILE A 100 2.72 10.53 5.90
C ILE A 100 2.16 9.74 7.08
N ARG A 101 2.65 10.00 8.30
CA ARG A 101 2.18 9.32 9.51
C ARG A 101 0.69 9.56 9.75
N GLY A 102 0.23 10.80 9.63
CA GLY A 102 -1.17 11.17 9.78
C GLY A 102 -2.04 10.43 8.78
N THR A 103 -1.66 10.44 7.50
CA THR A 103 -2.40 9.72 6.45
C THR A 103 -2.43 8.22 6.69
N LEU A 104 -1.31 7.60 7.08
CA LEU A 104 -1.27 6.17 7.40
C LEU A 104 -2.20 5.80 8.57
N ILE A 105 -2.32 6.67 9.58
CA ILE A 105 -3.26 6.48 10.68
C ILE A 105 -4.70 6.54 10.16
N VAL A 106 -5.04 7.54 9.34
CA VAL A 106 -6.38 7.66 8.75
C VAL A 106 -6.73 6.44 7.89
N LEU A 107 -5.81 5.99 7.04
CA LEU A 107 -5.98 4.78 6.22
C LEU A 107 -6.17 3.53 7.08
N LEU A 108 -5.40 3.38 8.15
CA LEU A 108 -5.57 2.28 9.10
C LEU A 108 -6.96 2.31 9.76
N THR A 109 -7.41 3.48 10.22
CA THR A 109 -8.72 3.64 10.85
C THR A 109 -9.86 3.32 9.87
N LEU A 110 -9.79 3.83 8.64
CA LEU A 110 -10.77 3.53 7.59
C LEU A 110 -10.76 2.06 7.21
N GLY A 111 -9.58 1.44 7.09
CA GLY A 111 -9.42 0.01 6.81
C GLY A 111 -10.01 -0.88 7.91
N CYS A 112 -9.80 -0.53 9.18
CA CYS A 112 -10.43 -1.22 10.30
C CYS A 112 -11.96 -1.10 10.26
N ALA A 113 -12.49 0.11 10.02
CA ALA A 113 -13.93 0.33 9.93
C ALA A 113 -14.56 -0.46 8.77
N ALA A 114 -13.92 -0.46 7.60
CA ALA A 114 -14.34 -1.24 6.44
C ALA A 114 -14.28 -2.75 6.73
N GLY A 115 -13.22 -3.23 7.40
CA GLY A 115 -13.08 -4.63 7.79
C GLY A 115 -14.20 -5.10 8.73
N VAL A 116 -14.56 -4.29 9.72
CA VAL A 116 -15.69 -4.57 10.63
C VAL A 116 -17.01 -4.60 9.86
N LEU A 117 -17.22 -3.66 8.94
CA LEU A 117 -18.42 -3.61 8.11
C LEU A 117 -18.55 -4.86 7.22
N ILE A 118 -17.47 -5.27 6.56
CA ILE A 118 -17.43 -6.48 5.73
C ILE A 118 -17.72 -7.72 6.58
N ALA A 119 -17.10 -7.85 7.75
CA ALA A 119 -17.36 -8.96 8.65
C ALA A 119 -18.83 -9.01 9.10
N ALA A 120 -19.42 -7.86 9.45
CA ALA A 120 -20.82 -7.75 9.81
C ALA A 120 -21.76 -8.14 8.65
N LEU A 121 -21.47 -7.69 7.42
CA LEU A 121 -22.22 -8.06 6.22
C LEU A 121 -22.14 -9.55 5.93
N LEU A 122 -20.97 -10.16 6.06
CA LEU A 122 -20.78 -11.60 5.88
C LEU A 122 -21.58 -12.42 6.92
N ILE A 123 -21.60 -11.97 8.18
CA ILE A 123 -22.41 -12.61 9.24
C ILE A 123 -23.91 -12.47 8.94
N MET A 124 -24.37 -11.28 8.56
CA MET A 124 -25.79 -11.04 8.23
C MET A 124 -26.24 -11.80 6.98
N ALA A 125 -25.40 -11.86 5.93
CA ALA A 125 -25.67 -12.64 4.73
C ALA A 125 -25.74 -14.13 5.03
N GLY A 126 -24.83 -14.64 5.86
CA GLY A 126 -24.84 -16.02 6.33
C GLY A 126 -26.07 -16.37 7.17
N ALA A 127 -26.54 -15.44 8.01
CA ALA A 127 -27.72 -15.61 8.86
C ALA A 127 -29.05 -15.58 8.08
N ARG A 128 -29.17 -14.74 7.05
CA ARG A 128 -30.46 -14.51 6.34
C ARG A 128 -30.75 -15.51 5.23
N TRP A 129 -29.74 -16.04 4.55
CA TRP A 129 -29.93 -16.90 3.36
C TRP A 129 -29.57 -18.36 3.60
N GLY A 130 -29.06 -18.69 4.80
CA GLY A 130 -28.19 -19.83 5.00
C GLY A 130 -26.91 -19.64 4.17
N MET A 131 -25.74 -19.83 4.76
CA MET A 131 -24.45 -19.65 4.06
C MET A 131 -24.38 -20.38 2.70
N ASN A 132 -25.17 -21.45 2.51
CA ASN A 132 -25.28 -22.16 1.23
C ASN A 132 -25.97 -21.38 0.11
N GLY A 133 -27.04 -20.62 0.40
CA GLY A 133 -27.86 -19.97 -0.64
C GLY A 133 -27.19 -18.75 -1.26
N TYR A 134 -26.60 -17.89 -0.42
CA TYR A 134 -25.95 -16.66 -0.88
C TYR A 134 -24.67 -16.91 -1.68
N LEU A 135 -23.91 -17.95 -1.31
CA LEU A 135 -22.66 -18.29 -1.99
C LEU A 135 -22.85 -19.14 -3.23
N SER A 136 -23.83 -20.05 -3.23
CA SER A 136 -24.22 -20.71 -4.47
C SER A 136 -24.70 -19.68 -5.49
N TYR A 137 -25.42 -18.63 -5.06
CA TYR A 137 -25.76 -17.48 -5.90
C TYR A 137 -24.52 -16.68 -6.36
N ALA A 138 -23.59 -16.34 -5.46
CA ALA A 138 -22.36 -15.61 -5.83
C ALA A 138 -21.48 -16.39 -6.82
N PHE A 139 -21.22 -17.68 -6.59
CA PHE A 139 -20.45 -18.52 -7.52
C PHE A 139 -21.17 -18.75 -8.85
N TRP A 140 -22.50 -18.91 -8.83
CA TRP A 140 -23.31 -18.99 -10.05
C TRP A 140 -23.25 -17.68 -10.87
N MET A 141 -23.22 -16.53 -10.19
CA MET A 141 -23.08 -15.20 -10.82
C MET A 141 -21.71 -15.02 -11.50
N TYR A 142 -20.65 -15.64 -10.97
CA TYR A 142 -19.31 -15.67 -11.59
C TYR A 142 -19.08 -16.85 -12.56
N GLY A 143 -20.13 -17.61 -12.91
CA GLY A 143 -20.06 -18.70 -13.89
C GLY A 143 -19.42 -20.00 -13.39
N TYR A 144 -19.03 -20.07 -12.11
CA TYR A 144 -18.51 -21.28 -11.50
C TYR A 144 -19.66 -22.15 -11.00
N ARG A 145 -19.98 -23.23 -11.75
CA ARG A 145 -20.93 -24.26 -11.29
C ARG A 145 -20.26 -25.16 -10.25
N LEU A 146 -20.11 -24.65 -9.03
CA LEU A 146 -19.71 -25.44 -7.88
C LEU A 146 -20.94 -26.17 -7.31
N ASP A 147 -20.79 -27.47 -7.08
CA ASP A 147 -21.75 -28.24 -6.30
C ASP A 147 -21.83 -27.69 -4.88
N ALA A 148 -23.01 -27.82 -4.27
CA ALA A 148 -23.29 -27.25 -2.95
C ALA A 148 -22.39 -27.81 -1.84
N GLU A 149 -21.77 -28.98 -2.04
CA GLU A 149 -20.91 -29.64 -1.07
C GLU A 149 -19.47 -29.10 -1.14
N THR A 150 -18.91 -28.93 -2.34
CA THR A 150 -17.61 -28.24 -2.53
C THR A 150 -17.67 -26.77 -2.08
N ALA A 151 -18.79 -26.07 -2.33
CA ALA A 151 -18.99 -24.69 -1.87
C ALA A 151 -18.97 -24.56 -0.34
N ARG A 152 -19.48 -25.56 0.39
CA ARG A 152 -19.47 -25.58 1.88
C ARG A 152 -18.07 -25.70 2.46
N ILE A 153 -17.19 -26.45 1.80
CA ILE A 153 -15.83 -26.72 2.28
C ILE A 153 -14.89 -25.55 1.92
N LEU A 154 -15.01 -24.99 0.72
CA LEU A 154 -14.17 -23.88 0.28
C LEU A 154 -14.45 -22.57 1.03
N LEU A 155 -15.67 -22.40 1.54
CA LEU A 155 -16.10 -21.19 2.22
C LEU A 155 -15.30 -20.85 3.49
N PRO A 156 -15.17 -21.73 4.50
CA PRO A 156 -14.38 -21.44 5.69
C PRO A 156 -12.90 -21.24 5.35
N VAL A 157 -12.39 -21.92 4.32
CA VAL A 157 -11.02 -21.74 3.83
C VAL A 157 -10.83 -20.34 3.26
N PHE A 158 -11.72 -19.88 2.38
CA PHE A 158 -11.67 -18.55 1.79
C PHE A 158 -11.84 -17.44 2.85
N ALA A 159 -12.80 -17.61 3.76
CA ALA A 159 -12.98 -16.69 4.89
C ALA A 159 -11.75 -16.62 5.79
N GLY A 160 -11.12 -17.78 6.07
CA GLY A 160 -9.86 -17.86 6.82
C GLY A 160 -8.73 -17.11 6.13
N VAL A 161 -8.57 -17.28 4.82
CA VAL A 161 -7.56 -16.57 4.02
C VAL A 161 -7.79 -15.05 4.09
N VAL A 162 -9.02 -14.58 3.90
CA VAL A 162 -9.36 -13.14 3.98
C VAL A 162 -9.01 -12.56 5.35
N ILE A 163 -9.33 -13.27 6.44
CA ILE A 163 -9.01 -12.82 7.81
C ILE A 163 -7.49 -12.73 8.00
N VAL A 164 -6.74 -13.74 7.56
CA VAL A 164 -5.27 -13.73 7.67
C VAL A 164 -4.67 -12.56 6.90
N VAL A 165 -5.14 -12.30 5.67
CA VAL A 165 -4.70 -11.17 4.85
C VAL A 165 -4.98 -9.83 5.56
N LEU A 166 -6.18 -9.66 6.14
CA LEU A 166 -6.52 -8.45 6.89
C LEU A 166 -5.61 -8.25 8.11
N VAL A 167 -5.35 -9.31 8.89
CA VAL A 167 -4.46 -9.24 10.06
C VAL A 167 -3.04 -8.84 9.64
N VAL A 168 -2.50 -9.47 8.59
CA VAL A 168 -1.16 -9.14 8.07
C VAL A 168 -1.09 -7.66 7.64
N LEU A 169 -2.13 -7.16 6.96
CA LEU A 169 -2.22 -5.77 6.54
C LEU A 169 -2.26 -4.79 7.72
N LEU A 170 -3.01 -5.10 8.77
CA LEU A 170 -3.06 -4.28 9.99
C LEU A 170 -1.69 -4.21 10.69
N VAL A 171 -1.02 -5.36 10.84
CA VAL A 171 0.32 -5.42 11.45
C VAL A 171 1.34 -4.66 10.60
N TYR A 172 1.25 -4.76 9.27
CA TYR A 172 2.10 -4.00 8.35
C TYR A 172 1.92 -2.49 8.52
N MET A 173 0.68 -2.00 8.48
CA MET A 173 0.36 -0.58 8.65
C MET A 173 0.81 -0.05 10.00
N ALA A 174 0.58 -0.80 11.09
CA ALA A 174 1.08 -0.46 12.41
C ALA A 174 2.62 -0.39 12.46
N GLY A 175 3.30 -1.32 11.77
CA GLY A 175 4.76 -1.31 11.61
C GLY A 175 5.27 -0.08 10.87
N MET A 176 4.63 0.31 9.77
CA MET A 176 4.97 1.50 9.00
C MET A 176 4.76 2.78 9.81
N ILE A 177 3.63 2.93 10.51
CA ILE A 177 3.37 4.06 11.41
C ILE A 177 4.46 4.19 12.49
N ARG A 178 4.90 3.07 13.06
CA ARG A 178 5.99 3.05 14.06
C ARG A 178 7.32 3.49 13.45
N ASN A 179 7.65 3.03 12.23
CA ASN A 179 8.88 3.40 11.53
C ASN A 179 8.92 4.90 11.20
N VAL A 180 7.82 5.44 10.66
CA VAL A 180 7.71 6.88 10.37
C VAL A 180 7.74 7.69 11.67
N GLY A 181 7.07 7.23 12.73
CA GLY A 181 7.13 7.86 14.05
C GLY A 181 8.55 7.89 14.64
N ALA A 182 9.33 6.81 14.47
CA ALA A 182 10.73 6.77 14.88
C ALA A 182 11.58 7.77 14.07
N ALA A 183 11.37 7.85 12.75
CA ALA A 183 12.06 8.82 11.90
C ALA A 183 11.74 10.28 12.28
N ILE A 184 10.47 10.61 12.57
CA ILE A 184 10.07 11.94 13.07
C ILE A 184 10.76 12.26 14.40
N HIS A 185 10.84 11.27 15.29
CA HIS A 185 11.51 11.47 16.57
C HIS A 185 13.01 11.75 16.38
N ILE A 186 13.68 11.00 15.50
CA ILE A 186 15.08 11.23 15.14
C ILE A 186 15.29 12.63 14.54
N CYS A 187 14.39 13.12 13.68
CA CYS A 187 14.45 14.51 13.19
C CYS A 187 14.48 15.53 14.34
N ARG A 188 13.65 15.33 15.37
CA ARG A 188 13.43 16.29 16.46
C ARG A 188 14.50 16.23 17.55
N THR A 189 14.83 15.03 18.00
CA THR A 189 15.68 14.81 19.18
C THR A 189 17.09 14.37 18.82
N GLY A 190 17.29 13.87 17.60
CA GLY A 190 18.56 13.33 17.16
C GLY A 190 18.88 11.92 17.64
N TRP A 191 18.01 11.31 18.45
CA TRP A 191 18.21 9.98 19.04
C TRP A 191 17.09 9.02 18.64
N PRO A 192 17.36 7.72 18.45
CA PRO A 192 16.33 6.75 18.16
C PRO A 192 15.56 6.36 19.44
N HIS A 193 14.25 6.61 19.47
CA HIS A 193 13.38 6.27 20.62
C HIS A 193 12.81 4.84 20.55
N LYS A 194 12.77 4.22 19.37
CA LYS A 194 12.17 2.88 19.16
C LYS A 194 12.96 2.10 18.12
N LYS A 195 13.00 0.76 18.26
CA LYS A 195 13.57 -0.13 17.25
C LYS A 195 12.72 -0.06 15.98
N LEU A 196 13.37 0.21 14.84
CA LEU A 196 12.72 0.14 13.52
C LEU A 196 12.22 -1.29 13.26
N SER A 197 10.97 -1.38 12.80
CA SER A 197 10.28 -2.62 12.47
C SER A 197 10.89 -3.27 11.22
N VAL A 198 11.56 -4.41 11.42
CA VAL A 198 12.09 -5.27 10.36
C VAL A 198 10.96 -5.95 9.59
N PHE A 199 9.84 -6.21 10.26
CA PHE A 199 8.65 -6.82 9.66
C PHE A 199 8.16 -6.03 8.44
N ALA A 200 8.13 -4.69 8.53
CA ALA A 200 7.73 -3.85 7.40
C ALA A 200 8.67 -3.99 6.20
N ALA A 201 9.98 -4.18 6.43
CA ALA A 201 10.94 -4.44 5.35
C ALA A 201 10.70 -5.82 4.71
N VAL A 202 10.47 -6.87 5.52
CA VAL A 202 10.19 -8.22 5.03
C VAL A 202 8.90 -8.25 4.20
N VAL A 203 7.83 -7.61 4.68
CA VAL A 203 6.56 -7.53 3.93
C VAL A 203 6.75 -6.75 2.62
N ASN A 204 7.52 -5.66 2.63
CA ASN A 204 7.83 -4.94 1.38
C ASN A 204 8.58 -5.81 0.37
N PHE A 205 9.51 -6.68 0.81
CA PHE A 205 10.14 -7.65 -0.09
C PHE A 205 9.14 -8.68 -0.62
N ALA A 206 8.24 -9.21 0.22
CA ALA A 206 7.21 -10.15 -0.21
C ALA A 206 6.25 -9.52 -1.24
N VAL A 207 5.84 -8.26 -1.02
CA VAL A 207 5.02 -7.49 -1.98
C VAL A 207 5.77 -7.33 -3.30
N ALA A 208 7.05 -7.00 -3.28
CA ALA A 208 7.83 -6.87 -4.51
C ALA A 208 7.90 -8.17 -5.30
N VAL A 209 8.11 -9.31 -4.64
CA VAL A 209 8.10 -10.63 -5.30
C VAL A 209 6.73 -10.93 -5.90
N PHE A 210 5.64 -10.65 -5.17
CA PHE A 210 4.29 -10.82 -5.69
C PHE A 210 4.03 -9.95 -6.93
N MET A 211 4.42 -8.67 -6.88
CA MET A 211 4.27 -7.74 -8.00
C MET A 211 5.11 -8.13 -9.22
N LEU A 212 6.24 -8.83 -9.02
CA LEU A 212 7.01 -9.41 -10.13
C LEU A 212 6.22 -10.49 -10.87
N PHE A 213 5.48 -11.34 -10.14
CA PHE A 213 4.58 -12.32 -10.76
C PHE A 213 3.43 -11.66 -11.52
N GLU A 214 2.87 -10.56 -10.99
CA GLU A 214 1.88 -9.78 -11.73
C GLU A 214 2.46 -9.15 -13.01
N CYS A 215 3.66 -8.58 -12.94
CA CYS A 215 4.35 -8.05 -14.12
C CYS A 215 4.55 -9.14 -15.19
N PHE A 216 4.93 -10.35 -14.77
CA PHE A 216 5.07 -11.49 -15.66
C PHE A 216 3.72 -11.89 -16.29
N SER A 217 2.67 -12.01 -15.48
CA SER A 217 1.31 -12.30 -15.95
C SER A 217 0.82 -11.27 -16.98
N ALA A 218 0.99 -9.98 -16.68
CA ALA A 218 0.62 -8.89 -17.58
C ALA A 218 1.43 -8.92 -18.89
N SER A 219 2.72 -9.25 -18.81
CA SER A 219 3.59 -9.39 -19.99
C SER A 219 3.16 -10.53 -20.91
N VAL A 220 2.75 -11.67 -20.34
CA VAL A 220 2.22 -12.81 -21.12
C VAL A 220 0.94 -12.42 -21.86
N GLN A 221 0.05 -11.63 -21.22
CA GLN A 221 -1.19 -11.14 -21.84
C GLN A 221 -0.92 -10.13 -22.97
N LEU A 222 0.07 -9.25 -22.79
CA LEU A 222 0.50 -8.27 -23.80
C LEU A 222 1.09 -8.96 -25.04
N ILE A 223 1.96 -9.95 -24.85
CA ILE A 223 2.66 -10.66 -25.95
C ILE A 223 1.71 -11.64 -26.66
N GLY A 224 0.77 -12.26 -25.93
CA GLY A 224 -0.17 -13.25 -26.45
C GLY A 224 -1.28 -12.71 -27.35
N GLY A 225 -1.25 -11.44 -27.77
CA GLY A 225 -2.24 -10.85 -28.68
C GLY A 225 -3.59 -10.49 -28.04
N LEU A 226 -3.75 -10.66 -26.72
CA LEU A 226 -4.87 -10.18 -25.92
C LEU A 226 -4.64 -8.77 -25.35
N GLY A 227 -3.62 -8.06 -25.88
CA GLY A 227 -3.08 -6.79 -25.42
C GLY A 227 -4.08 -5.64 -25.48
N SER A 228 -5.02 -5.62 -24.54
CA SER A 228 -5.83 -4.46 -24.24
C SER A 228 -5.02 -3.45 -23.42
N PHE A 229 -5.37 -2.16 -23.53
CA PHE A 229 -4.75 -1.07 -22.74
C PHE A 229 -4.70 -1.36 -21.23
N TRP A 230 -5.62 -2.18 -20.73
CA TRP A 230 -5.69 -2.66 -19.35
C TRP A 230 -4.45 -3.46 -18.91
N SER A 231 -3.91 -4.28 -19.80
CA SER A 231 -2.74 -5.12 -19.50
C SER A 231 -1.44 -4.31 -19.38
N LEU A 232 -1.32 -3.21 -20.14
CA LEU A 232 -0.21 -2.26 -20.03
C LEU A 232 -0.26 -1.47 -18.72
N ASP A 233 -1.44 -1.00 -18.34
CA ASP A 233 -1.65 -0.24 -17.12
C ASP A 233 -1.38 -1.08 -15.86
N LEU A 234 -1.90 -2.32 -15.83
CA LEU A 234 -1.57 -3.30 -14.79
C LEU A 234 -0.07 -3.53 -14.70
N PHE A 235 0.62 -3.71 -15.84
CA PHE A 235 2.07 -3.88 -15.86
C PHE A 235 2.81 -2.68 -15.25
N ILE A 236 2.46 -1.45 -15.63
CA ILE A 236 3.10 -0.22 -15.12
C ILE A 236 2.86 -0.07 -13.61
N GLN A 237 1.64 -0.30 -13.15
CA GLN A 237 1.28 -0.18 -11.74
C GLN A 237 2.01 -1.23 -10.88
N SER A 238 2.02 -2.50 -11.32
CA SER A 238 2.70 -3.57 -10.60
C SER A 238 4.22 -3.34 -10.59
N LEU A 239 4.81 -2.87 -11.70
CA LEU A 239 6.24 -2.54 -11.77
C LEU A 239 6.60 -1.38 -10.83
N ALA A 240 5.82 -0.30 -10.85
CA ALA A 240 6.04 0.86 -9.99
C ALA A 240 5.91 0.49 -8.51
N THR A 241 4.90 -0.33 -8.16
CA THR A 241 4.68 -0.82 -6.80
C THR A 241 5.81 -1.73 -6.34
N MET A 242 6.29 -2.63 -7.21
CA MET A 242 7.46 -3.48 -6.96
C MET A 242 8.69 -2.64 -6.61
N ILE A 243 9.02 -1.67 -7.46
CA ILE A 243 10.20 -0.80 -7.26
C ILE A 243 10.06 0.00 -5.96
N PHE A 244 8.88 0.57 -5.71
CA PHE A 244 8.61 1.30 -4.47
C PHE A 244 8.80 0.44 -3.22
N SER A 245 8.24 -0.77 -3.22
CA SER A 245 8.34 -1.70 -2.09
C SER A 245 9.78 -2.14 -1.86
N LEU A 246 10.54 -2.50 -2.91
CA LEU A 246 11.96 -2.87 -2.78
C LEU A 246 12.79 -1.72 -2.18
N LEU A 247 12.65 -0.52 -2.73
CA LEU A 247 13.42 0.64 -2.27
C LEU A 247 13.06 1.03 -0.84
N THR A 248 11.78 0.97 -0.48
CA THR A 248 11.34 1.22 0.90
C THR A 248 11.88 0.18 1.88
N GLY A 249 11.88 -1.11 1.51
CA GLY A 249 12.50 -2.18 2.30
C GLY A 249 13.99 -1.94 2.52
N ILE A 250 14.73 -1.60 1.46
CA ILE A 250 16.17 -1.29 1.52
C ILE A 250 16.42 -0.06 2.40
N LEU A 251 15.60 1.00 2.29
CA LEU A 251 15.73 2.20 3.10
C LEU A 251 15.55 1.93 4.60
N ILE A 252 14.55 1.12 4.96
CA ILE A 252 14.33 0.71 6.37
C ILE A 252 15.54 -0.05 6.89
N LEU A 253 16.10 -0.99 6.11
CA LEU A 253 17.28 -1.77 6.51
C LEU A 253 18.54 -0.91 6.62
N ARG A 254 18.78 -0.01 5.65
CA ARG A 254 19.93 0.91 5.66
C ARG A 254 19.88 1.87 6.85
N LEU A 255 18.72 2.47 7.11
CA LEU A 255 18.53 3.38 8.24
C LEU A 255 18.77 2.64 9.56
N ARG A 256 18.21 1.42 9.69
CA ARG A 256 18.43 0.58 10.87
C ARG A 256 19.90 0.22 11.08
N GLY A 257 20.60 -0.19 10.01
CA GLY A 257 22.04 -0.52 10.08
C GLY A 257 22.87 0.65 10.58
N ARG A 258 22.65 1.85 10.03
CA ARG A 258 23.36 3.06 10.44
C ARG A 258 23.09 3.48 11.87
N LEU A 259 21.83 3.40 12.32
CA LEU A 259 21.47 3.68 13.71
C LEU A 259 22.10 2.69 14.71
N ILE A 260 22.36 1.45 14.30
CA ILE A 260 23.06 0.45 15.14
C ILE A 260 24.57 0.72 15.16
N GLU A 261 25.15 1.13 14.03
CA GLU A 261 26.57 1.45 13.90
C GLU A 261 26.98 2.76 14.61
N GLY A 262 26.03 3.57 15.07
CA GLY A 262 26.30 4.86 15.72
C GLY A 262 26.89 5.91 14.77
N ARG A 263 26.67 5.74 13.47
CA ARG A 263 27.12 6.63 12.39
C ARG A 263 26.03 7.60 11.97
#